data_AF-A6Q9V4-F1
#
_entry.id   AF-A6Q9V4-F1
#
_cell.length_a   1.000
_cell.length_b   1.000
_cell.length_c   1.000
_cell.angle_alpha   90.00
_cell.angle_beta   90.00
_cell.angle_gamma   90.00
#
_symmetry.space_group_name_H-M   'P 1'
#
loop_
_entity.id
_entity.type
_entity.pdbx_description
1 polymer ?
#
loop_
_entity_poly.entity_id
_entity_poly.type
_entity_poly.pdbx_seq_one_letter_code
_entity_poly.pdbx_strand_id
1 'polypeptide(L)'
;MTFNDQDIYQAVKHHLPSVNEYVESHGGAIKLLGVKNGTVYIELTGTCHGCSMSLMTTKMVVQKKLRELIHPELNVVNVDGTPENTLPDDCYTEEDTEEEKVEDEEGLFDKIKKYF
;
A
#
# COMPACT_ATOMS: atom_id res chain seq x y z
N MET A 1 -3.32 18.47 2.04
CA MET A 1 -4.47 17.55 2.13
C MET A 1 -5.36 18.00 3.28
N THR A 2 -6.68 18.05 3.08
CA THR A 2 -7.66 18.41 4.15
C THR A 2 -8.36 17.19 4.76
N PHE A 3 -8.06 15.99 4.26
CA PHE A 3 -8.67 14.72 4.69
C PHE A 3 -7.73 13.94 5.59
N ASN A 4 -8.28 13.30 6.62
CA ASN A 4 -7.52 12.42 7.51
C ASN A 4 -7.22 11.08 6.83
N ASP A 5 -6.13 10.42 7.23
CA ASP A 5 -5.71 9.15 6.63
C ASP A 5 -6.75 8.04 6.84
N GLN A 6 -7.47 8.06 7.97
CA GLN A 6 -8.61 7.19 8.25
C GLN A 6 -9.73 7.34 7.21
N ASP A 7 -10.13 8.57 6.87
CA ASP A 7 -11.22 8.79 5.91
C ASP A 7 -10.82 8.30 4.52
N ILE A 8 -9.56 8.54 4.13
CA ILE A 8 -9.02 8.06 2.86
C ILE A 8 -8.98 6.53 2.87
N TYR A 9 -8.51 5.91 3.96
CA TYR A 9 -8.49 4.46 4.07
C TYR A 9 -9.89 3.85 3.90
N GLN A 10 -10.89 4.38 4.59
CA GLN A 10 -12.27 3.91 4.49
C GLN A 10 -12.84 4.09 3.08
N ALA A 11 -12.58 5.24 2.46
CA ALA A 11 -12.99 5.50 1.08
C ALA A 11 -12.30 4.52 0.10
N VAL A 12 -10.99 4.30 0.25
CA VAL A 12 -10.25 3.33 -0.56
C VAL A 12 -10.82 1.95 -0.35
N LYS A 13 -10.99 1.48 0.89
CA LYS A 13 -11.57 0.17 1.21
C LYS A 13 -12.94 -0.04 0.57
N HIS A 14 -13.79 0.99 0.57
CA HIS A 14 -15.11 0.94 -0.06
C HIS A 14 -15.05 0.85 -1.60
N HIS A 15 -14.08 1.52 -2.24
CA HIS A 15 -13.96 1.57 -3.70
C HIS A 15 -12.99 0.54 -4.30
N LEU A 16 -12.10 -0.04 -3.50
CA LEU A 16 -11.09 -1.02 -3.91
C LEU A 16 -11.70 -2.23 -4.64
N PRO A 17 -12.84 -2.80 -4.21
CA PRO A 17 -13.42 -3.98 -4.88
C PRO A 17 -13.74 -3.73 -6.35
N SER A 18 -14.22 -2.53 -6.70
CA SER A 18 -14.52 -2.17 -8.09
C SER A 18 -13.25 -2.05 -8.94
N VAL A 19 -12.15 -1.59 -8.35
CA VAL A 19 -10.85 -1.54 -9.04
C VAL A 19 -10.23 -2.93 -9.12
N ASN A 20 -10.41 -3.76 -8.09
CA ASN A 20 -9.91 -5.12 -8.04
C ASN A 20 -10.54 -5.99 -9.13
N GLU A 21 -11.85 -5.89 -9.37
CA GLU A 21 -12.54 -6.63 -10.44
C GLU A 21 -11.92 -6.38 -11.83
N TYR A 22 -11.50 -5.14 -12.10
CA TYR A 22 -10.78 -4.80 -13.33
C TYR A 22 -9.40 -5.49 -13.37
N VAL A 23 -8.64 -5.46 -12.29
CA VAL A 23 -7.30 -6.06 -12.24
C VAL A 23 -7.34 -7.59 -12.25
N GLU A 24 -8.34 -8.20 -11.62
CA GLU A 24 -8.62 -9.64 -11.63
C GLU A 24 -8.96 -10.14 -13.02
N SER A 25 -9.69 -9.37 -13.81
CA SER A 25 -9.96 -9.67 -15.22
C SER A 25 -8.68 -9.74 -16.06
N HIS A 26 -7.60 -9.09 -15.61
CA HIS A 26 -6.26 -9.14 -16.21
C HIS A 26 -5.30 -10.15 -15.53
N GLY A 27 -5.80 -10.96 -14.58
CA GLY A 27 -5.04 -12.00 -13.88
C GLY A 27 -4.17 -11.49 -12.73
N GLY A 28 -4.39 -10.26 -12.26
CA GLY A 28 -3.76 -9.71 -11.06
C GLY A 28 -4.73 -9.65 -9.88
N ALA A 29 -4.25 -9.15 -8.74
CA ALA A 29 -5.10 -8.73 -7.64
C ALA A 29 -4.45 -7.57 -6.89
N ILE A 30 -5.24 -6.80 -6.16
CA ILE A 30 -4.77 -5.65 -5.37
C ILE A 30 -5.02 -5.94 -3.90
N LYS A 31 -3.99 -5.78 -3.07
CA LYS A 31 -4.11 -5.79 -1.61
C LYS A 31 -3.84 -4.38 -1.08
N LEU A 32 -4.76 -3.86 -0.27
CA LEU A 32 -4.55 -2.60 0.45
C LEU A 32 -3.68 -2.89 1.68
N LEU A 33 -2.57 -2.16 1.82
CA LEU A 33 -1.69 -2.27 2.98
C LEU A 33 -1.98 -1.17 4.00
N GLY A 34 -2.11 0.07 3.54
CA GLY A 34 -2.36 1.20 4.44
C GLY A 34 -2.42 2.53 3.72
N VAL A 35 -2.68 3.60 4.47
CA VAL A 35 -2.68 4.98 3.97
C VAL A 35 -1.85 5.87 4.87
N LYS A 36 -1.07 6.77 4.29
CA LYS A 36 -0.28 7.77 5.03
C LYS A 36 -0.20 9.07 4.26
N ASN A 37 -0.58 10.18 4.89
CA ASN A 37 -0.56 11.53 4.31
C ASN A 37 -1.18 11.58 2.90
N GLY A 38 -2.28 10.87 2.66
CA GLY A 38 -2.92 10.79 1.33
C GLY A 38 -2.17 9.97 0.27
N THR A 39 -1.16 9.20 0.68
CA THR A 39 -0.54 8.16 -0.13
C THR A 39 -1.10 6.80 0.27
N VAL A 40 -1.66 6.09 -0.69
CA VAL A 40 -2.23 4.76 -0.53
C VAL A 40 -1.17 3.73 -0.90
N TYR A 41 -0.86 2.86 0.05
CA TYR A 41 0.08 1.76 -0.14
C TYR A 41 -0.70 0.51 -0.50
N ILE A 42 -0.39 -0.04 -1.66
CA ILE A 42 -0.99 -1.27 -2.16
C ILE A 42 0.09 -2.28 -2.52
N GLU A 43 -0.27 -3.54 -2.55
CA GLU A 43 0.54 -4.61 -3.10
C GLU A 43 -0.20 -5.21 -4.30
N LEU A 44 0.43 -5.13 -5.48
CA LEU A 44 -0.07 -5.79 -6.68
C LEU A 44 0.45 -7.22 -6.72
N THR A 45 -0.47 -8.18 -6.72
CA THR A 45 -0.18 -9.62 -6.75
C THR A 45 -0.66 -10.25 -8.07
N GLY A 46 -0.28 -11.51 -8.33
CA GLY A 46 -0.66 -12.26 -9.53
C GLY A 46 0.25 -12.01 -10.72
N THR A 47 -0.30 -12.07 -11.94
CA THR A 47 0.47 -11.95 -13.20
C THR A 47 1.22 -10.62 -13.33
N CYS A 48 0.73 -9.59 -12.64
CA CYS A 48 1.31 -8.25 -12.64
C CYS A 48 2.63 -8.15 -11.85
N HIS A 49 2.92 -9.09 -10.95
CA HIS A 49 4.15 -9.07 -10.13
C HIS A 49 5.42 -9.41 -10.95
N GLY A 50 5.29 -10.23 -12.00
CA GLY A 50 6.44 -10.77 -12.76
C GLY A 50 6.93 -9.91 -13.94
N CYS A 51 6.22 -8.83 -14.31
CA CYS A 51 6.55 -8.00 -15.45
C CYS A 51 6.50 -6.51 -15.08
N SER A 52 7.65 -5.85 -15.03
CA SER A 52 7.79 -4.44 -14.59
C SER A 52 6.95 -3.46 -15.43
N MET A 53 6.78 -3.72 -16.74
CA MET A 53 5.92 -2.89 -17.61
C MET A 53 4.44 -3.01 -17.25
N SER A 54 3.97 -4.23 -16.99
CA SER A 54 2.58 -4.47 -16.61
C SER A 54 2.28 -3.88 -15.25
N LEU A 55 3.22 -3.99 -14.30
CA LEU A 55 3.10 -3.41 -12.96
C LEU A 55 2.91 -1.88 -13.00
N MET A 56 3.76 -1.18 -13.75
CA MET A 56 3.66 0.28 -13.90
C MET A 56 2.32 0.71 -14.52
N THR A 57 1.87 -0.01 -15.56
CA THR A 57 0.61 0.28 -16.26
C THR A 57 -0.59 0.07 -15.35
N THR A 58 -0.66 -1.07 -14.66
CA THR A 58 -1.74 -1.38 -13.72
C THR A 58 -1.77 -0.38 -12.57
N LYS A 59 -0.61 -0.04 -11.99
CA LYS A 59 -0.51 0.99 -10.94
C LYS A 59 -1.10 2.33 -11.41
N MET A 60 -0.76 2.77 -12.63
CA MET A 60 -1.30 4.02 -13.17
C MET A 60 -2.82 3.98 -13.33
N VAL A 61 -3.38 2.86 -13.78
CA VAL A 61 -4.84 2.70 -13.92
C VAL A 61 -5.52 2.73 -12.55
N VAL A 62 -4.98 1.99 -11.58
CA VAL A 62 -5.48 1.98 -10.19
C VAL A 62 -5.44 3.38 -9.59
N GLN A 63 -4.31 4.07 -9.72
CA GLN A 63 -4.16 5.44 -9.23
C GLN A 63 -5.15 6.40 -9.89
N LYS A 64 -5.33 6.31 -11.22
CA LYS A 64 -6.30 7.13 -11.93
C LYS A 64 -7.72 6.87 -11.40
N LYS A 65 -8.10 5.61 -11.21
CA LYS A 65 -9.42 5.24 -10.71
C LYS A 65 -9.68 5.73 -9.29
N LEU A 66 -8.71 5.57 -8.38
CA LEU A 66 -8.83 6.09 -7.02
C LEU A 66 -8.90 7.62 -6.99
N ARG A 67 -8.19 8.30 -7.89
CA ARG A 67 -8.27 9.76 -8.04
C ARG A 67 -9.63 10.23 -8.58
N GLU A 68 -10.23 9.47 -9.49
CA GLU A 68 -11.59 9.72 -10.02
C GLU A 68 -12.67 9.51 -8.96
N LEU A 69 -12.51 8.51 -8.07
CA LEU A 69 -13.54 8.13 -7.10
C LEU A 69 -13.44 8.88 -5.77
N ILE A 70 -12.23 9.23 -5.32
CA ILE A 70 -11.98 9.74 -3.97
C ILE A 70 -11.46 11.18 -4.03
N HIS A 71 -10.24 11.39 -4.55
CA HIS A 71 -9.65 12.72 -4.61
C HIS A 71 -8.49 12.82 -5.64
N PRO A 72 -8.41 13.91 -6.43
CA PRO A 72 -7.40 14.07 -7.47
C PRO A 72 -5.96 14.20 -6.96
N GLU A 73 -5.74 14.48 -5.68
CA GLU A 73 -4.38 14.59 -5.10
C GLU A 73 -3.82 13.25 -4.57
N LEU A 74 -4.58 12.16 -4.63
CA LEU A 74 -4.12 10.86 -4.12
C LEU A 74 -2.92 10.30 -4.88
N ASN A 75 -1.97 9.77 -4.10
CA ASN A 75 -0.84 9.02 -4.61
C ASN A 75 -1.00 7.54 -4.28
N VAL A 76 -0.49 6.69 -5.17
CA VAL A 76 -0.53 5.24 -4.99
C VAL A 76 0.87 4.68 -5.17
N VAL A 77 1.33 3.95 -4.17
CA VAL A 77 2.64 3.28 -4.15
C VAL A 77 2.39 1.78 -4.12
N ASN A 78 3.03 1.07 -5.05
CA ASN A 78 3.09 -0.38 -5.01
C ASN A 78 4.26 -0.76 -4.09
N VAL A 79 4.01 -1.56 -3.06
CA VAL A 79 5.06 -2.12 -2.21
C VAL A 79 5.59 -3.38 -2.87
N ASP A 80 6.87 -3.37 -3.22
CA ASP A 80 7.56 -4.49 -3.91
C ASP A 80 8.83 -4.95 -3.18
N GLY A 81 9.04 -4.47 -1.96
CA GLY A 81 10.20 -4.84 -1.13
C GLY A 81 11.51 -4.17 -1.56
N THR A 82 11.48 -3.26 -2.53
CA THR A 82 12.63 -2.39 -2.82
C THR A 82 12.71 -1.25 -1.80
N PRO A 83 13.91 -0.73 -1.51
CA PRO A 83 14.10 0.36 -0.55
C PRO A 83 13.37 1.65 -0.95
N GLU A 84 13.03 1.81 -2.23
CA GLU A 84 12.28 2.96 -2.74
C GLU A 84 10.77 2.82 -2.52
N ASN A 85 10.26 1.59 -2.39
CA ASN A 85 8.85 1.27 -2.30
C ASN A 85 8.54 0.40 -1.07
N THR A 86 8.93 0.89 0.11
CA THR A 86 8.66 0.23 1.40
C THR A 86 7.41 0.81 2.06
N LEU A 87 6.65 -0.04 2.77
CA LEU A 87 5.53 0.39 3.60
C LEU A 87 6.08 1.11 4.85
N PRO A 88 5.71 2.37 5.12
CA PRO A 88 6.13 3.04 6.34
C PRO A 88 5.42 2.47 7.57
N ASP A 89 6.14 2.36 8.69
CA ASP A 89 5.61 1.79 9.95
C ASP A 89 4.44 2.60 10.53
N ASP A 90 4.46 3.92 10.34
CA ASP A 90 3.41 4.86 10.77
C ASP A 90 2.37 5.05 9.65
N CYS A 91 1.81 3.96 9.12
CA CYS A 91 0.70 3.99 8.16
C CYS A 91 -0.61 3.61 8.83
N TYR A 92 -1.70 4.28 8.48
CA TYR A 92 -3.01 3.92 8.99
C TYR A 92 -3.47 2.60 8.36
N THR A 93 -3.76 1.64 9.23
CA THR A 93 -4.40 0.36 8.91
C THR A 93 -5.62 0.18 9.80
N GLU A 94 -6.55 -0.72 9.45
CA GLU A 94 -7.71 -0.97 10.32
C GLU A 94 -7.36 -1.59 11.68
N GLU A 95 -6.15 -2.12 11.83
CA GLU A 95 -5.63 -2.68 13.08
C GLU A 95 -5.20 -1.57 14.07
N ASP A 96 -5.03 -0.32 13.60
CA ASP A 96 -4.58 0.83 14.39
C ASP A 96 -5.62 1.35 15.42
N THR A 97 -6.82 0.78 15.46
CA THR A 97 -7.76 1.06 16.57
C THR A 97 -7.36 0.30 17.86
N GLU A 98 -6.43 -0.66 17.78
CA GLU A 98 -5.94 -1.41 18.96
C GLU A 98 -4.40 -1.47 19.13
N GLU A 99 -3.58 -0.95 18.21
CA GLU A 99 -2.12 -1.13 18.26
C GLU A 99 -1.33 0.17 18.19
N GLU A 100 -1.48 1.03 19.20
CA GLU A 100 -0.36 1.87 19.65
C GLU A 100 0.69 0.92 20.28
N LYS A 101 1.54 0.30 19.45
CA LYS A 101 2.89 -0.29 19.74
C LYS A 101 3.24 -1.37 18.71
N VAL A 102 4.17 -1.09 17.80
CA VAL A 102 5.45 -1.82 17.75
C VAL A 102 6.53 -0.86 17.24
N GLU A 103 7.38 -0.41 18.15
CA GLU A 103 8.64 0.26 17.85
C GLU A 103 9.64 -0.75 17.26
N ASP A 104 10.30 -0.34 16.18
CA ASP A 104 11.73 -0.58 15.86
C ASP A 104 12.37 -1.86 16.45
N GLU A 105 12.42 -2.97 15.70
CA GLU A 105 13.39 -4.05 15.98
C GLU A 105 13.96 -4.68 14.69
N GLU A 106 14.71 -3.90 13.91
CA GLU A 106 15.76 -4.46 13.04
C GLU A 106 17.13 -3.80 13.32
N GLY A 107 17.56 -3.85 14.58
CA GLY A 107 18.85 -3.28 15.02
C GLY A 107 19.69 -4.09 16.01
N LEU A 108 19.20 -5.21 16.58
CA LEU A 108 19.89 -5.86 17.72
C LEU A 108 20.60 -7.19 17.42
N PHE A 109 20.49 -7.76 16.21
CA PHE A 109 21.17 -9.02 15.90
C PHE A 109 22.70 -8.92 15.75
N ASP A 110 23.27 -7.70 15.76
CA ASP A 110 24.71 -7.48 15.51
C ASP A 110 25.62 -7.61 16.76
N LYS A 111 25.06 -7.75 17.98
CA LYS A 111 25.89 -7.84 19.21
C LYS A 111 26.05 -9.25 19.79
N ILE A 112 25.24 -10.23 19.39
CA ILE A 112 25.29 -11.59 19.96
C ILE A 112 26.37 -12.45 19.28
N LYS A 113 26.69 -12.19 18.01
CA LYS A 113 27.75 -12.91 17.28
C LYS A 113 29.18 -12.55 17.69
N LYS A 114 29.37 -11.56 18.57
CA LYS A 114 30.70 -11.20 19.10
C LYS A 114 31.02 -11.88 20.42
N TYR A 115 30.06 -12.60 21.00
CA TYR A 115 30.18 -13.30 22.28
C TYR A 115 29.91 -14.81 22.20
N PHE A 116 29.71 -15.36 20.99
CA PHE A 116 29.72 -16.80 20.71
C PHE A 116 30.76 -17.12 19.65
#